data_AF-A0A251X8U7-F1
#
_entry.id   AF-A0A251X8U7-F1
#
_cell.length_a   1.000
_cell.length_b   1.000
_cell.length_c   1.000
_cell.angle_alpha   90.00
_cell.angle_beta   90.00
_cell.angle_gamma   90.00
#
_symmetry.space_group_name_H-M   'P 1'
#
loop_
_entity.id
_entity.type
_entity.pdbx_description
1 polymer ?
#
loop_
_entity_poly.entity_id
_entity_poly.type
_entity_poly.pdbx_seq_one_letter_code
_entity_poly.pdbx_strand_id
1 'polypeptide(L)'
;MRFNKHLAGFTGLLYSTLLSANLWAGTATVIQHHDQSGKIQKITITETKARMDSDRPERYMILDLEAQKMFAVDGLEKQVMEVPIKAGSDLSALSPNMPNVPDAPPVKTALVEKGEGQPLLGYPTRHYQITANDQVCSDNYVSAQASDIAHLQNFLTAMSELTHSRRAMMKMAFAFSPCLFAQSEQEGALMTKGIVLKSIDNQGRIVHQMDAIQTDVSIDEQLFAIPSDYPVLTEQQMMQKRMEQMQQMQQQFRQAPPPPPSMPSMPPAGQTAPQYRPLN
;
A
#
# COMPACT_ATOMS: atom_id res chain seq x y z
N MET A 1 7.78 -71.97 60.85
CA MET A 1 8.72 -70.84 60.70
C MET A 1 9.69 -71.13 59.57
N ARG A 2 9.59 -70.42 58.44
CA ARG A 2 10.71 -69.86 57.64
C ARG A 2 10.14 -69.25 56.34
N PHE A 3 10.56 -68.01 56.11
CA PHE A 3 10.23 -67.10 55.01
C PHE A 3 10.95 -67.48 53.71
N ASN A 4 10.31 -67.19 52.56
CA ASN A 4 10.93 -66.83 51.26
C ASN A 4 9.85 -66.02 50.50
N LYS A 5 9.93 -64.68 50.38
CA LYS A 5 10.70 -63.85 49.42
C LYS A 5 10.66 -64.39 47.98
N HIS A 6 10.02 -63.66 47.06
CA HIS A 6 10.67 -63.11 45.84
C HIS A 6 9.74 -62.17 45.03
N LEU A 7 10.32 -61.00 44.71
CA LEU A 7 10.19 -60.13 43.53
C LEU A 7 8.81 -59.82 42.93
N ALA A 8 8.31 -58.62 43.22
CA ALA A 8 7.44 -57.87 42.33
C ALA A 8 8.31 -57.00 41.39
N GLY A 9 8.27 -57.30 40.09
CA GLY A 9 8.93 -56.51 39.05
C GLY A 9 8.13 -55.23 38.77
N PHE A 10 8.77 -54.08 38.98
CA PHE A 10 8.22 -52.76 38.71
C PHE A 10 8.72 -52.32 37.33
N THR A 11 7.96 -52.63 36.28
CA THR A 11 8.28 -52.22 34.90
C THR A 11 7.84 -50.77 34.71
N GLY A 12 8.80 -49.85 34.81
CA GLY A 12 8.58 -48.42 34.56
C GLY A 12 8.27 -48.14 33.09
N LEU A 13 7.02 -47.76 32.80
CA LEU A 13 6.63 -47.14 31.53
C LEU A 13 7.18 -45.70 31.50
N LEU A 14 8.33 -45.53 30.86
CA LEU A 14 8.82 -44.23 30.40
C LEU A 14 7.91 -43.75 29.26
N TYR A 15 6.84 -43.04 29.61
CA TYR A 15 6.10 -42.20 28.67
C TYR A 15 7.01 -41.04 28.28
N SER A 16 7.80 -41.22 27.22
CA SER A 16 8.39 -40.12 26.48
C SER A 16 7.26 -39.37 25.78
N THR A 17 6.62 -38.44 26.50
CA THR A 17 5.88 -37.35 25.86
C THR A 17 6.92 -36.53 25.10
N LEU A 18 7.17 -36.92 23.85
CA LEU A 18 7.64 -36.02 22.83
C LEU A 18 6.62 -34.89 22.81
N LEU A 19 6.91 -33.83 23.59
CA LEU A 19 6.38 -32.50 23.35
C LEU A 19 6.84 -32.19 21.92
N SER A 20 6.05 -32.62 20.95
CA SER A 20 5.95 -31.96 19.67
C SER A 20 5.69 -30.53 20.05
N ALA A 21 6.76 -29.73 20.08
CA ALA A 21 6.65 -28.31 19.96
C ALA A 21 5.93 -28.14 18.64
N ASN A 22 4.59 -28.12 18.71
CA ASN A 22 3.75 -27.49 17.73
C ASN A 22 4.26 -26.07 17.75
N LEU A 23 5.29 -25.81 16.96
CA LEU A 23 5.69 -24.48 16.56
C LEU A 23 4.38 -23.95 16.00
N TRP A 24 3.80 -23.00 16.72
CA TRP A 24 2.63 -22.26 16.29
C TRP A 24 3.08 -21.52 15.04
N ALA A 25 3.04 -22.20 13.89
CA ALA A 25 3.20 -21.54 12.62
C ALA A 25 2.11 -20.47 12.61
N GLY A 26 2.52 -19.20 12.57
CA GLY A 26 1.58 -18.09 12.59
C GLY A 26 0.58 -18.29 11.46
N THR A 27 -0.71 -18.27 11.79
CA THR A 27 -1.77 -18.24 10.78
C THR A 27 -1.81 -16.84 10.19
N ALA A 28 -1.88 -16.76 8.87
CA ALA A 28 -1.98 -15.51 8.15
C ALA A 28 -3.17 -15.48 7.20
N THR A 29 -3.62 -14.26 6.91
CA THR A 29 -4.47 -13.93 5.77
C THR A 29 -3.58 -13.45 4.62
N VAL A 30 -3.70 -14.08 3.47
CA VAL A 30 -3.01 -13.68 2.24
C VAL A 30 -4.02 -13.12 1.24
N ILE A 31 -3.78 -11.88 0.79
CA ILE A 31 -4.56 -11.19 -0.23
C ILE A 31 -3.71 -11.05 -1.48
N GLN A 32 -4.28 -11.40 -2.63
CA GLN A 32 -3.72 -11.07 -3.94
C GLN A 32 -4.62 -10.05 -4.63
N HIS A 33 -4.02 -9.01 -5.20
CA HIS A 33 -4.78 -7.99 -5.92
C HIS A 33 -3.96 -7.42 -7.08
N HIS A 34 -4.65 -6.84 -8.07
CA HIS A 34 -4.04 -6.04 -9.11
C HIS A 34 -3.94 -4.56 -8.70
N ASP A 35 -2.81 -3.93 -9.01
CA ASP A 35 -2.66 -2.48 -8.95
C ASP A 35 -3.17 -1.79 -10.24
N GLN A 36 -3.09 -0.46 -10.28
CA GLN A 36 -3.48 0.36 -11.44
C GLN A 36 -2.73 0.03 -12.75
N SER A 37 -1.59 -0.67 -12.68
CA SER A 37 -0.83 -1.14 -13.84
C SER A 37 -1.17 -2.59 -14.24
N GLY A 38 -2.10 -3.22 -13.52
CA GLY A 38 -2.49 -4.61 -13.69
C GLY A 38 -1.48 -5.60 -13.11
N LYS A 39 -0.47 -5.15 -12.35
CA LYS A 39 0.50 -6.05 -11.72
C LYS A 39 -0.09 -6.65 -10.46
N ILE A 40 0.16 -7.94 -10.26
CA ILE A 40 -0.26 -8.66 -9.06
C ILE A 40 0.64 -8.25 -7.91
N GLN A 41 0.02 -7.79 -6.82
CA GLN A 41 0.65 -7.54 -5.54
C GLN A 41 0.08 -8.53 -4.51
N LYS A 42 0.90 -8.87 -3.52
CA LYS A 42 0.54 -9.81 -2.46
C LYS A 42 0.70 -9.14 -1.11
N ILE A 43 -0.34 -9.24 -0.28
CA ILE A 43 -0.34 -8.77 1.10
C ILE A 43 -0.48 -9.99 1.99
N THR A 44 0.43 -10.16 2.94
CA THR A 44 0.36 -11.23 3.96
C THR A 44 0.19 -10.58 5.33
N ILE A 45 -0.87 -10.95 6.05
CA ILE A 45 -1.32 -10.27 7.26
C ILE A 45 -1.45 -11.29 8.38
N THR A 46 -0.85 -10.99 9.52
CA THR A 46 -1.02 -11.68 10.81
C THR A 46 -1.66 -10.73 11.80
N GLU A 47 -1.90 -11.18 13.03
CA GLU A 47 -2.44 -10.34 14.10
C GLU A 47 -1.59 -9.09 14.37
N THR A 48 -0.27 -9.23 14.35
CA THR A 48 0.67 -8.17 14.78
C THR A 48 1.49 -7.58 13.64
N LYS A 49 1.52 -8.21 12.46
CA LYS A 49 2.34 -7.77 11.33
C LYS A 49 1.62 -7.91 10.00
N ALA A 50 1.93 -7.04 9.06
CA ALA A 50 1.59 -7.22 7.64
C ALA A 50 2.82 -7.01 6.76
N ARG A 51 2.85 -7.67 5.61
CA ARG A 51 3.85 -7.49 4.56
C ARG A 51 3.16 -7.24 3.24
N MET A 52 3.54 -6.17 2.55
CA MET A 52 3.12 -5.86 1.20
C MET A 52 4.31 -6.06 0.27
N ASP A 53 4.22 -7.07 -0.61
CA ASP A 53 5.20 -7.28 -1.66
C ASP A 53 4.97 -6.27 -2.79
N SER A 54 6.06 -5.71 -3.34
CA SER A 54 5.98 -4.90 -4.55
C SER A 54 6.10 -5.75 -5.81
N ASP A 55 6.05 -5.12 -6.98
CA ASP A 55 6.36 -5.77 -8.25
C ASP A 55 7.83 -6.19 -8.39
N ARG A 56 8.68 -5.78 -7.45
CA ARG A 56 10.10 -6.10 -7.36
C ARG A 56 10.40 -6.85 -6.07
N PRO A 57 10.96 -8.07 -6.12
CA PRO A 57 11.16 -8.89 -4.92
C PRO A 57 12.14 -8.28 -3.91
N GLU A 58 13.08 -7.45 -4.36
CA GLU A 58 13.99 -6.67 -3.51
C GLU A 58 13.31 -5.56 -2.70
N ARG A 59 12.05 -5.23 -3.01
CA ARG A 59 11.32 -4.11 -2.43
C ARG A 59 10.01 -4.59 -1.83
N TYR A 60 9.83 -4.33 -0.56
CA TYR A 60 8.63 -4.70 0.16
C TYR A 60 8.43 -3.76 1.35
N MET A 61 7.20 -3.74 1.87
CA MET A 61 6.86 -3.01 3.07
C MET A 61 6.45 -3.98 4.17
N ILE A 62 6.89 -3.73 5.40
CA ILE A 62 6.41 -4.42 6.60
C ILE A 62 5.69 -3.39 7.47
N LEU A 63 4.49 -3.72 7.92
CA LEU A 63 3.81 -3.01 8.98
C LEU A 63 3.95 -3.84 10.24
N ASP A 64 4.57 -3.25 11.25
CA ASP A 64 4.56 -3.76 12.61
C ASP A 64 3.42 -3.05 13.35
N LEU A 65 2.28 -3.74 13.46
CA LEU A 65 1.04 -3.20 14.00
C LEU A 65 1.15 -3.00 15.52
N GLU A 66 1.92 -3.84 16.20
CA GLU A 66 2.18 -3.71 17.63
C GLU A 66 3.11 -2.53 17.91
N ALA A 67 4.22 -2.41 17.16
CA ALA A 67 5.15 -1.31 17.30
C ALA A 67 4.66 0.01 16.69
N GLN A 68 3.53 0.01 15.97
CA GLN A 68 2.96 1.16 15.26
C GLN A 68 3.95 1.78 14.25
N LYS A 69 4.66 0.92 13.52
CA LYS A 69 5.70 1.31 12.55
C LYS A 69 5.48 0.64 11.20
N MET A 70 5.85 1.35 10.14
CA MET A 70 6.02 0.81 8.80
C MET A 70 7.51 0.87 8.42
N PHE A 71 8.00 -0.21 7.82
CA PHE A 71 9.34 -0.33 7.28
C PHE A 71 9.26 -0.57 5.78
N ALA A 72 9.78 0.35 4.97
CA ALA A 72 9.95 0.12 3.54
C ALA A 72 11.39 -0.32 3.28
N VAL A 73 11.56 -1.56 2.80
CA VAL A 73 12.86 -2.16 2.52
C VAL A 73 13.20 -1.96 1.04
N ASP A 74 14.39 -1.44 0.75
CA ASP A 74 14.94 -1.38 -0.62
C ASP A 74 16.26 -2.17 -0.66
N GLY A 75 16.19 -3.39 -1.18
CA GLY A 75 17.34 -4.28 -1.31
C GLY A 75 18.36 -3.87 -2.37
N LEU A 76 17.98 -3.04 -3.35
CA LEU A 76 18.91 -2.51 -4.35
C LEU A 76 19.81 -1.43 -3.73
N GLU A 77 19.20 -0.52 -2.98
CA GLU A 77 19.90 0.56 -2.28
C GLU A 77 20.45 0.13 -0.91
N LYS A 78 20.15 -1.11 -0.49
CA LYS A 78 20.49 -1.70 0.81
C LYS A 78 20.15 -0.76 1.97
N GLN A 79 18.90 -0.32 2.04
CA GLN A 79 18.44 0.58 3.09
C GLN A 79 17.00 0.26 3.52
N VAL A 80 16.64 0.66 4.73
CA VAL A 80 15.29 0.53 5.27
C VAL A 80 14.79 1.92 5.67
N MET A 81 13.60 2.29 5.24
CA MET A 81 12.94 3.52 5.69
C MET A 81 11.93 3.18 6.79
N GLU A 82 12.16 3.69 8.00
CA GLU A 82 11.21 3.60 9.10
C GLU A 82 10.26 4.81 9.08
N VAL A 83 8.96 4.50 9.15
CA VAL A 83 7.87 5.48 9.13
C VAL A 83 6.91 5.15 10.28
N PRO A 84 6.68 6.07 11.24
CA PRO A 84 5.65 5.84 12.24
C PRO A 84 4.26 5.84 11.58
N ILE A 85 3.40 4.89 11.96
CA ILE A 85 2.00 4.83 11.49
C ILE A 85 1.25 6.07 11.97
N LYS A 86 1.45 6.43 13.24
CA LYS A 86 0.96 7.66 13.86
C LYS A 86 2.07 8.69 13.90
N ALA A 87 2.30 9.38 12.79
CA ALA A 87 3.15 10.57 12.81
C ALA A 87 2.37 11.76 13.39
N GLY A 88 3.02 12.57 14.22
CA GLY A 88 2.54 13.93 14.47
C GLY A 88 2.53 14.70 13.15
N SER A 89 1.48 15.46 12.89
CA SER A 89 1.25 16.19 11.63
C SER A 89 2.21 17.37 11.40
N ASP A 90 3.35 17.40 12.08
CA ASP A 90 4.28 18.54 12.03
C ASP A 90 5.18 18.48 10.80
N LEU A 91 4.56 18.71 9.65
CA LEU A 91 5.27 18.88 8.39
C LEU A 91 6.10 20.16 8.34
N SER A 92 5.91 21.09 9.29
CA SER A 92 6.69 22.32 9.33
C SER A 92 8.18 22.02 9.56
N ALA A 93 8.47 20.93 10.27
CA ALA A 93 9.83 20.42 10.46
C ALA A 93 10.48 19.89 9.17
N LEU A 94 9.69 19.48 8.18
CA LEU A 94 10.20 18.83 6.96
C LEU A 94 10.54 19.82 5.84
N SER A 95 10.02 21.05 5.87
CA SER A 95 10.39 22.07 4.89
C SER A 95 10.05 23.47 5.40
N PRO A 96 10.97 24.12 6.14
CA PRO A 96 10.77 25.49 6.62
C PRO A 96 10.63 26.51 5.47
N ASN A 97 10.99 26.12 4.25
CA ASN A 97 10.98 26.97 3.06
C ASN A 97 10.02 26.46 1.97
N MET A 98 9.05 25.60 2.31
CA MET A 98 8.05 25.20 1.30
C MET A 98 7.27 26.46 0.88
N PRO A 99 7.18 26.78 -0.43
CA PRO A 99 6.35 27.88 -0.88
C PRO A 99 4.94 27.71 -0.32
N ASN A 100 4.31 28.80 0.12
CA ASN A 100 2.91 28.77 0.49
C ASN A 100 2.12 28.25 -0.72
N VAL A 101 1.64 27.02 -0.60
CA VAL A 101 0.76 26.41 -1.60
C VAL A 101 -0.56 27.17 -1.45
N PRO A 102 -1.06 27.82 -2.52
CA PRO A 102 -2.36 28.47 -2.46
C PRO A 102 -3.40 27.47 -1.98
N ASP A 103 -4.33 27.93 -1.14
CA ASP A 103 -5.45 27.09 -0.74
C ASP A 103 -6.18 26.62 -2.01
N ALA A 104 -6.34 25.31 -2.13
CA ALA A 104 -7.11 24.73 -3.22
C ALA A 104 -8.56 25.26 -3.13
N PRO A 105 -9.23 25.50 -4.26
CA PRO A 105 -10.64 25.87 -4.22
C PRO A 105 -11.43 24.78 -3.47
N PRO A 106 -12.49 25.13 -2.73
CA PRO A 106 -13.29 24.16 -2.01
C PRO A 106 -13.86 23.13 -2.99
N VAL A 107 -13.64 21.85 -2.71
CA VAL A 107 -14.18 20.74 -3.50
C VAL A 107 -15.34 20.13 -2.73
N LYS A 108 -16.53 20.08 -3.34
CA LYS A 108 -17.68 19.37 -2.78
C LYS A 108 -17.48 17.87 -3.01
N THR A 109 -17.33 17.10 -1.94
CA THR A 109 -17.12 15.65 -2.02
C THR A 109 -18.34 14.90 -1.50
N ALA A 110 -18.62 13.71 -2.03
CA ALA A 110 -19.66 12.84 -1.51
C ALA A 110 -19.33 11.37 -1.72
N LEU A 111 -19.81 10.53 -0.80
CA LEU A 111 -19.90 9.08 -0.93
C LEU A 111 -21.37 8.70 -1.12
N VAL A 112 -21.72 8.18 -2.28
CA VAL A 112 -23.10 7.90 -2.69
C VAL A 112 -23.30 6.40 -2.83
N GLU A 113 -24.25 5.82 -2.09
CA GLU A 113 -24.66 4.43 -2.29
C GLU A 113 -25.52 4.31 -3.55
N LYS A 114 -25.18 3.37 -4.43
CA LYS A 114 -25.86 3.12 -5.70
C LYS A 114 -26.74 1.87 -5.67
N GLY A 115 -26.60 1.04 -4.64
CA GLY A 115 -27.38 -0.17 -4.41
C GLY A 115 -26.49 -1.40 -4.27
N GLU A 116 -27.06 -2.56 -4.63
CA GLU A 116 -26.32 -3.83 -4.65
C GLU A 116 -25.27 -3.84 -5.77
N GLY A 117 -24.10 -4.41 -5.48
CA GLY A 117 -23.08 -4.74 -6.47
C GLY A 117 -23.13 -6.22 -6.85
N GLN A 118 -22.36 -6.61 -7.88
CA GLN A 118 -22.17 -8.02 -8.17
C GLN A 118 -21.33 -8.68 -7.06
N PRO A 119 -21.62 -9.93 -6.64
CA PRO A 119 -20.76 -10.64 -5.73
C PRO A 119 -19.35 -10.78 -6.29
N LEU A 120 -18.33 -10.57 -5.46
CA LEU A 120 -16.91 -10.68 -5.83
C LEU A 120 -16.22 -11.62 -4.84
N LEU A 121 -15.45 -12.59 -5.37
CA LEU A 121 -14.77 -13.62 -4.56
C LEU A 121 -15.70 -14.41 -3.64
N GLY A 122 -16.98 -14.55 -4.02
CA GLY A 122 -18.02 -15.19 -3.21
C GLY A 122 -18.64 -14.30 -2.13
N TYR A 123 -18.17 -13.06 -1.97
CA TYR A 123 -18.74 -12.11 -1.02
C TYR A 123 -19.78 -11.20 -1.68
N PRO A 124 -20.94 -10.95 -1.04
CA PRO A 124 -21.87 -9.93 -1.50
C PRO A 124 -21.21 -8.55 -1.41
N THR A 125 -21.51 -7.68 -2.37
CA THR A 125 -20.97 -6.31 -2.41
C THR A 125 -22.08 -5.27 -2.52
N ARG A 126 -21.78 -4.07 -2.01
CA ARG A 126 -22.54 -2.83 -2.22
C ARG A 126 -21.76 -1.94 -3.16
N HIS A 127 -22.46 -1.25 -4.07
CA HIS A 127 -21.87 -0.31 -5.01
C HIS A 127 -21.92 1.11 -4.43
N TYR A 128 -20.75 1.72 -4.28
CA TYR A 128 -20.58 3.10 -3.84
C TYR A 128 -19.88 3.94 -4.91
N GLN A 129 -20.27 5.19 -5.05
CA GLN A 129 -19.60 6.19 -5.89
C GLN A 129 -18.97 7.27 -5.02
N ILE A 130 -17.71 7.60 -5.30
CA ILE A 130 -17.08 8.82 -4.79
C ILE A 130 -17.24 9.90 -5.86
N THR A 131 -17.71 11.08 -5.47
CA THR A 131 -17.87 12.22 -6.37
C THR A 131 -17.11 13.46 -5.89
N ALA A 132 -16.70 14.30 -6.86
CA ALA A 132 -16.11 15.61 -6.65
C ALA A 132 -16.83 16.63 -7.54
N ASN A 133 -17.40 17.69 -6.96
CA ASN A 133 -18.17 18.71 -7.69
C ASN A 133 -19.23 18.08 -8.61
N ASP A 134 -19.96 17.09 -8.08
CA ASP A 134 -20.99 16.32 -8.77
C ASP A 134 -20.50 15.46 -9.95
N GLN A 135 -19.18 15.35 -10.18
CA GLN A 135 -18.56 14.42 -11.12
C GLN A 135 -18.16 13.12 -10.43
N VAL A 136 -18.39 11.98 -11.09
CA VAL A 136 -17.94 10.66 -10.59
C VAL A 136 -16.42 10.58 -10.66
N CYS A 137 -15.80 10.16 -9.56
CA CYS A 137 -14.36 9.96 -9.44
C CYS A 137 -13.99 8.48 -9.39
N SER A 138 -14.78 7.66 -8.70
CA SER A 138 -14.65 6.21 -8.74
C SER A 138 -15.94 5.48 -8.39
N ASP A 139 -16.08 4.28 -8.94
CA ASP A 139 -17.03 3.25 -8.55
C ASP A 139 -16.32 2.21 -7.68
N ASN A 140 -16.86 1.93 -6.51
CA ASN A 140 -16.25 1.05 -5.50
C ASN A 140 -17.24 -0.04 -5.11
N TYR A 141 -16.80 -1.29 -5.17
CA TYR A 141 -17.60 -2.46 -4.79
C TYR A 141 -17.08 -2.98 -3.45
N VAL A 142 -17.90 -2.78 -2.41
CA VAL A 142 -17.49 -2.94 -1.02
C VAL A 142 -18.21 -4.11 -0.39
N SER A 143 -17.49 -4.99 0.31
CA SER A 143 -18.10 -6.05 1.09
C SER A 143 -17.93 -5.81 2.58
N ALA A 144 -19.06 -5.67 3.28
CA ALA A 144 -19.08 -5.66 4.74
C ALA A 144 -18.63 -7.02 5.31
N GLN A 145 -19.09 -8.14 4.73
CA GLN A 145 -18.72 -9.48 5.19
C GLN A 145 -17.21 -9.75 5.08
N ALA A 146 -16.55 -9.21 4.04
CA ALA A 146 -15.09 -9.34 3.93
C ALA A 146 -14.33 -8.61 5.05
N SER A 147 -14.96 -7.65 5.76
CA SER A 147 -14.32 -6.98 6.90
C SER A 147 -14.28 -7.82 8.17
N ASP A 148 -14.98 -8.96 8.19
CA ASP A 148 -14.94 -9.94 9.29
C ASP A 148 -13.79 -10.95 9.12
N ILE A 149 -13.00 -10.85 8.04
CA ILE A 149 -11.85 -11.72 7.79
C ILE A 149 -10.76 -11.45 8.83
N ALA A 150 -10.22 -12.52 9.40
CA ALA A 150 -9.19 -12.47 10.42
C ALA A 150 -8.02 -11.54 10.04
N HIS A 151 -7.54 -10.78 11.02
CA HIS A 151 -6.42 -9.83 10.95
C HIS A 151 -6.64 -8.58 10.08
N LEU A 152 -7.68 -8.57 9.23
CA LEU A 152 -7.85 -7.50 8.26
C LEU A 152 -8.22 -6.17 8.90
N GLN A 153 -9.03 -6.17 9.97
CA GLN A 153 -9.43 -4.93 10.65
C GLN A 153 -8.22 -4.15 11.20
N ASN A 154 -7.32 -4.81 11.93
CA ASN A 154 -6.12 -4.17 12.47
C ASN A 154 -5.24 -3.59 11.37
N PHE A 155 -5.07 -4.34 10.27
CA PHE A 155 -4.33 -3.88 9.10
C PHE A 155 -4.97 -2.63 8.47
N LEU A 156 -6.29 -2.64 8.25
CA LEU A 156 -7.00 -1.50 7.68
C LEU A 156 -6.95 -0.28 8.58
N THR A 157 -7.10 -0.46 9.89
CA THR A 157 -6.96 0.64 10.85
C THR A 157 -5.57 1.27 10.75
N ALA A 158 -4.51 0.45 10.75
CA ALA A 158 -3.14 0.94 10.58
C ALA A 158 -2.94 1.67 9.24
N MET A 159 -3.48 1.15 8.14
CA MET A 159 -3.40 1.82 6.83
C MET A 159 -4.16 3.15 6.82
N SER A 160 -5.36 3.20 7.43
CA SER A 160 -6.13 4.44 7.56
C SER A 160 -5.40 5.49 8.40
N GLU A 161 -4.77 5.08 9.50
CA GLU A 161 -3.98 5.98 10.35
C GLU A 161 -2.73 6.49 9.63
N LEU A 162 -2.06 5.61 8.87
CA LEU A 162 -0.94 5.98 8.02
C LEU A 162 -1.36 6.99 6.95
N THR A 163 -2.46 6.77 6.23
CA THR A 163 -2.95 7.74 5.23
C THR A 163 -3.33 9.07 5.88
N HIS A 164 -4.01 9.03 7.03
CA HIS A 164 -4.41 10.24 7.75
C HIS A 164 -3.22 11.06 8.22
N SER A 165 -2.19 10.43 8.80
CA SER A 165 -0.98 11.11 9.27
C SER A 165 -0.19 11.77 8.13
N ARG A 166 -0.41 11.33 6.89
CA ARG A 166 0.25 11.84 5.69
C ARG A 166 -0.60 12.77 4.83
N ARG A 167 -1.87 12.99 5.20
CA ARG A 167 -2.81 13.84 4.44
C ARG A 167 -2.25 15.22 4.15
N ALA A 168 -1.55 15.82 5.11
CA ALA A 168 -1.00 17.16 4.94
C ALA A 168 0.11 17.21 3.86
N MET A 169 0.87 16.13 3.64
CA MET A 169 1.87 16.06 2.54
C MET A 169 1.20 15.88 1.19
N MET A 170 0.04 15.22 1.17
CA MET A 170 -0.73 14.99 -0.04
C MET A 170 -1.53 16.23 -0.49
N LYS A 171 -1.63 17.27 0.34
CA LYS A 171 -2.33 18.53 0.00
C LYS A 171 -1.91 19.12 -1.34
N MET A 172 -0.61 19.09 -1.67
CA MET A 172 -0.15 19.55 -2.98
C MET A 172 -0.72 18.70 -4.12
N ALA A 173 -0.67 17.37 -4.00
CA ALA A 173 -1.25 16.49 -5.01
C ALA A 173 -2.77 16.70 -5.17
N PHE A 174 -3.46 16.96 -4.06
CA PHE A 174 -4.89 17.24 -4.03
C PHE A 174 -5.28 18.56 -4.70
N ALA A 175 -4.43 19.59 -4.60
CA ALA A 175 -4.67 20.88 -5.25
C ALA A 175 -4.78 20.75 -6.79
N PHE A 176 -4.17 19.72 -7.37
CA PHE A 176 -4.19 19.48 -8.81
C PHE A 176 -5.24 18.45 -9.26
N SER A 177 -5.94 17.79 -8.34
CA SER A 177 -6.93 16.75 -8.68
C SER A 177 -8.09 16.71 -7.68
N PRO A 178 -9.26 17.29 -8.03
CA PRO A 178 -10.47 17.21 -7.22
C PRO A 178 -10.89 15.78 -6.90
N CYS A 179 -10.65 14.83 -7.82
CA CYS A 179 -10.96 13.43 -7.58
C CYS A 179 -10.02 12.76 -6.59
N LEU A 180 -8.73 13.07 -6.63
CA LEU A 180 -7.79 12.55 -5.64
C LEU A 180 -8.10 13.12 -4.24
N PHE A 181 -8.46 14.41 -4.17
CA PHE A 181 -8.95 15.03 -2.94
C PHE A 181 -10.21 14.32 -2.41
N ALA A 182 -11.21 14.13 -3.27
CA ALA A 182 -12.45 13.45 -2.88
C ALA A 182 -12.23 12.01 -2.42
N GLN A 183 -11.33 11.27 -3.08
CA GLN A 183 -10.93 9.93 -2.63
C GLN A 183 -10.32 9.97 -1.23
N SER A 184 -9.36 10.86 -0.97
CA SER A 184 -8.73 10.99 0.35
C SER A 184 -9.71 11.42 1.45
N GLU A 185 -10.66 12.29 1.14
CA GLU A 185 -11.65 12.78 2.12
C GLU A 185 -12.71 11.72 2.41
N GLN A 186 -13.11 10.92 1.42
CA GLN A 186 -14.15 9.89 1.56
C GLN A 186 -13.62 8.51 1.94
N GLU A 187 -12.30 8.29 1.93
CA GLU A 187 -11.66 7.00 2.24
C GLU A 187 -12.14 6.44 3.59
N GLY A 188 -12.06 7.25 4.66
CA GLY A 188 -12.48 6.81 6.00
C GLY A 188 -13.96 6.41 6.03
N ALA A 189 -14.84 7.19 5.40
CA ALA A 189 -16.27 6.89 5.31
C ALA A 189 -16.52 5.60 4.51
N LEU A 190 -15.80 5.39 3.41
CA LEU A 190 -15.88 4.17 2.60
C LEU A 190 -15.41 2.93 3.38
N MET A 191 -14.32 3.04 4.13
CA MET A 191 -13.80 1.94 4.95
C MET A 191 -14.76 1.50 6.05
N THR A 192 -15.59 2.41 6.61
CA THR A 192 -16.66 2.02 7.54
C THR A 192 -17.75 1.14 6.91
N LYS A 193 -17.81 1.06 5.57
CA LYS A 193 -18.76 0.21 4.84
C LYS A 193 -18.24 -1.20 4.59
N GLY A 194 -16.94 -1.44 4.77
CA GLY A 194 -16.30 -2.74 4.56
C GLY A 194 -15.05 -2.66 3.69
N ILE A 195 -14.68 -3.79 3.08
CA ILE A 195 -13.48 -3.91 2.23
C ILE A 195 -13.82 -3.58 0.78
N VAL A 196 -13.06 -2.68 0.17
CA VAL A 196 -13.13 -2.45 -1.28
C VAL A 196 -12.52 -3.64 -2.01
N LEU A 197 -13.37 -4.48 -2.62
CA LEU A 197 -12.94 -5.65 -3.39
C LEU A 197 -12.60 -5.27 -4.84
N LYS A 198 -13.20 -4.19 -5.36
CA LYS A 198 -12.92 -3.65 -6.69
C LYS A 198 -13.17 -2.15 -6.72
N SER A 199 -12.30 -1.41 -7.41
CA SER A 199 -12.45 0.01 -7.69
C SER A 199 -12.21 0.29 -9.18
N ILE A 200 -13.07 1.11 -9.77
CA ILE A 200 -13.02 1.57 -11.14
C ILE A 200 -12.92 3.09 -11.12
N ASP A 201 -11.99 3.67 -11.87
CA ASP A 201 -11.85 5.13 -11.96
C ASP A 201 -12.90 5.76 -12.90
N ASN A 202 -12.90 7.09 -12.96
CA ASN A 202 -13.78 7.87 -13.81
C ASN A 202 -13.56 7.67 -15.33
N GLN A 203 -12.54 6.92 -15.74
CA GLN A 203 -12.27 6.53 -17.12
C GLN A 203 -12.73 5.09 -17.41
N GLY A 204 -13.35 4.42 -16.44
CA GLY A 204 -13.79 3.03 -16.55
C GLY A 204 -12.65 2.01 -16.40
N ARG A 205 -11.48 2.42 -15.92
CA ARG A 205 -10.33 1.53 -15.73
C ARG A 205 -10.37 0.93 -14.33
N ILE A 206 -10.08 -0.36 -14.23
CA ILE A 206 -9.92 -1.03 -12.94
C ILE A 206 -8.60 -0.54 -12.33
N VAL A 207 -8.67 0.17 -11.21
CA VAL A 207 -7.50 0.70 -10.50
C VAL A 207 -7.12 -0.12 -9.27
N HIS A 208 -8.04 -0.98 -8.82
CA HIS A 208 -7.84 -1.94 -7.74
C HIS A 208 -8.83 -3.10 -7.92
N GLN A 209 -8.36 -4.34 -7.77
CA GLN A 209 -9.23 -5.52 -7.70
C GLN A 209 -8.54 -6.63 -6.92
N MET A 210 -9.23 -7.19 -5.93
CA MET A 210 -8.79 -8.39 -5.22
C MET A 210 -9.15 -9.63 -6.04
N ASP A 211 -8.19 -10.55 -6.18
CA ASP A 211 -8.36 -11.79 -6.95
C ASP A 211 -8.43 -13.03 -6.05
N ALA A 212 -7.83 -12.95 -4.86
CA ALA A 212 -7.89 -14.02 -3.88
C ALA A 212 -7.77 -13.48 -2.45
N ILE A 213 -8.50 -14.11 -1.54
CA ILE A 213 -8.32 -13.96 -0.10
C ILE A 213 -8.24 -15.37 0.48
N GLN A 214 -7.12 -15.69 1.12
CA GLN A 214 -6.86 -16.99 1.73
C GLN A 214 -6.60 -16.77 3.21
N THR A 215 -7.32 -17.48 4.09
CA THR A 215 -7.10 -17.45 5.53
C THR A 215 -6.34 -18.68 6.00
N ASP A 216 -5.88 -18.66 7.25
CA ASP A 216 -5.24 -19.82 7.90
C ASP A 216 -4.00 -20.32 7.15
N VAL A 217 -3.33 -19.41 6.43
CA VAL A 217 -2.12 -19.72 5.68
C VAL A 217 -0.96 -19.84 6.67
N SER A 218 -0.31 -20.99 6.70
CA SER A 218 0.93 -21.19 7.45
C SER A 218 2.06 -20.40 6.77
N ILE A 219 2.75 -19.57 7.55
CA ILE A 219 3.86 -18.76 7.04
C ILE A 219 5.12 -18.91 7.91
N ASP A 220 6.26 -18.65 7.30
CA ASP A 220 7.56 -18.56 7.99
C ASP A 220 7.70 -17.17 8.63
N GLU A 221 8.15 -17.09 9.89
CA GLU A 221 8.41 -15.81 10.57
C GLU A 221 9.43 -14.94 9.83
N GLN A 222 10.36 -15.56 9.10
CA GLN A 222 11.34 -14.87 8.25
C GLN A 222 10.70 -14.05 7.14
N LEU A 223 9.41 -14.31 6.81
CA LEU A 223 8.66 -13.47 5.89
C LEU A 223 8.62 -12.01 6.35
N PHE A 224 8.61 -11.75 7.65
CA PHE A 224 8.61 -10.40 8.22
C PHE A 224 10.01 -9.93 8.68
N ALA A 225 11.08 -10.59 8.24
CA ALA A 225 12.42 -10.17 8.58
C ALA A 225 12.79 -8.85 7.89
N ILE A 226 13.36 -7.94 8.68
CA ILE A 226 14.02 -6.72 8.20
C ILE A 226 15.53 -7.03 8.18
N PRO A 227 16.23 -6.84 7.05
CA PRO A 227 17.67 -7.10 6.97
C PRO A 227 18.44 -6.28 8.01
N SER A 228 19.16 -6.96 8.90
CA SER A 228 19.87 -6.30 10.01
C SER A 228 21.13 -5.57 9.58
N ASP A 229 21.64 -5.86 8.39
CA ASP A 229 22.83 -5.24 7.80
C ASP A 229 22.51 -3.95 7.02
N TYR A 230 21.23 -3.60 6.87
CA TYR A 230 20.82 -2.39 6.17
C TYR A 230 20.69 -1.22 7.16
N PRO A 231 21.22 -0.02 6.85
CA PRO A 231 20.91 1.17 7.62
C PRO A 231 19.40 1.44 7.63
N VAL A 232 18.87 1.60 8.84
CA VAL A 232 17.50 2.08 9.06
C VAL A 232 17.52 3.60 9.12
N LEU A 233 16.85 4.24 8.18
CA LEU A 233 16.73 5.67 8.04
C LEU A 233 15.32 6.10 8.43
N THR A 234 15.20 7.14 9.23
CA THR A 234 13.89 7.76 9.49
C THR A 234 13.42 8.49 8.24
N GLU A 235 12.12 8.76 8.15
CA GLU A 235 11.57 9.60 7.08
C GLU A 235 12.28 10.96 6.96
N GLN A 236 12.65 11.59 8.08
CA GLN A 236 13.38 12.87 8.09
C GLN A 236 14.78 12.73 7.47
N GLN A 237 15.52 11.68 7.85
CA GLN A 237 16.84 11.38 7.27
C GLN A 237 16.75 11.10 5.78
N MET A 238 15.72 10.35 5.35
CA MET A 238 15.44 10.09 3.94
C MET A 238 15.13 11.38 3.17
N MET A 239 14.34 12.28 3.75
CA MET A 239 14.04 13.57 3.13
C MET A 239 15.30 14.44 3.00
N GLN A 240 16.12 14.50 4.04
CA GLN A 240 17.39 15.22 4.02
C GLN A 240 18.32 14.68 2.91
N LYS A 241 18.49 13.36 2.84
CA LYS A 241 19.28 12.69 1.79
C LYS A 241 18.76 13.06 0.39
N ARG A 242 17.44 13.08 0.18
CA ARG A 242 16.84 13.51 -1.10
C ARG A 242 17.10 14.97 -1.42
N MET A 243 17.03 15.87 -0.42
CA MET A 243 17.32 17.29 -0.62
C MET A 243 18.79 17.51 -1.02
N GLU A 244 19.72 16.82 -0.37
CA GLU A 244 21.16 16.87 -0.70
C GLU A 244 21.40 16.38 -2.13
N GLN A 245 20.79 15.25 -2.53
CA GLN A 245 20.87 14.75 -3.91
C GLN A 245 20.29 15.73 -4.93
N MET A 246 19.16 16.36 -4.62
CA MET A 246 18.54 17.37 -5.49
C MET A 246 19.43 18.61 -5.64
N GLN A 247 20.06 19.07 -4.56
CA GLN A 247 21.00 20.20 -4.61
C GLN A 247 22.23 19.87 -5.46
N GLN A 248 22.79 18.67 -5.31
CA GLN A 248 23.91 18.20 -6.14
C GLN A 248 23.52 18.15 -7.62
N MET A 249 22.34 17.61 -7.93
CA MET A 249 21.81 17.56 -9.29
C MET A 249 21.63 18.97 -9.88
N GLN A 250 21.07 19.92 -9.12
CA GLN A 250 20.93 21.32 -9.56
C GLN A 250 22.29 21.99 -9.82
N GLN A 251 23.31 21.72 -8.99
CA GLN A 251 24.66 22.23 -9.20
C GLN A 251 25.27 21.66 -10.48
N GLN A 252 25.10 20.36 -10.75
CA GLN A 252 25.55 19.73 -12.00
C GLN A 252 24.88 20.36 -13.22
N PHE A 253 23.56 20.59 -13.18
CA PHE A 253 22.84 21.26 -14.28
C PHE A 253 23.27 22.71 -14.50
N ARG A 254 23.62 23.45 -13.44
CA ARG A 254 24.15 24.82 -13.56
C ARG A 254 25.55 24.87 -14.15
N GLN A 255 26.34 23.81 -13.95
CA GLN A 255 27.70 23.68 -14.49
C GLN A 255 27.74 23.04 -15.88
N ALA A 256 26.66 22.36 -16.29
CA ALA A 256 26.56 21.81 -17.64
C ALA A 256 26.61 22.96 -18.67
N PRO A 257 27.44 22.85 -19.72
CA PRO A 257 27.43 23.83 -20.80
C PRO A 257 26.01 23.92 -21.39
N PRO A 258 25.58 25.10 -21.85
CA PRO A 258 24.27 25.25 -22.46
C PRO A 258 24.11 24.21 -23.58
N PRO A 259 22.93 23.59 -23.72
CA PRO A 259 22.70 22.68 -24.82
C PRO A 259 23.09 23.39 -26.12
N PRO A 260 23.75 22.70 -27.07
CA PRO A 260 24.07 23.31 -28.35
C PRO A 260 22.79 23.90 -28.94
N PRO A 261 22.86 25.07 -29.58
CA PRO A 261 21.69 25.71 -30.16
C PRO A 261 20.93 24.67 -30.97
N SER A 262 19.65 24.47 -30.64
CA SER A 262 18.79 23.53 -31.35
C SER A 262 18.90 23.87 -32.83
N MET A 263 19.44 22.94 -33.63
CA MET A 263 19.51 23.15 -35.07
C MET A 263 18.10 23.49 -35.55
N PRO A 264 17.94 24.53 -36.39
CA PRO A 264 16.63 24.90 -36.91
C PRO A 264 15.97 23.64 -37.44
N SER A 265 14.83 23.29 -36.85
CA SER A 265 14.05 22.13 -37.25
C SER A 265 13.86 22.22 -38.76
N MET A 266 14.54 21.33 -39.50
CA MET A 266 14.33 21.27 -40.94
C MET A 266 12.82 21.10 -41.16
N PRO A 267 12.20 21.94 -42.00
CA PRO A 267 10.80 21.74 -42.33
C PRO A 267 10.60 20.29 -42.77
N PRO A 268 9.53 19.61 -42.31
CA PRO A 268 9.29 18.21 -42.66
C PRO A 268 9.29 18.09 -44.19
N ALA A 269 10.25 17.33 -44.72
CA ALA A 269 10.40 17.14 -46.14
C ALA A 269 9.14 16.45 -46.68
N GLY A 270 8.35 17.18 -47.45
CA GLY A 270 7.37 16.62 -48.37
C GLY A 270 6.14 15.96 -47.76
N GLN A 271 5.40 16.66 -46.90
CA GLN A 271 3.94 16.44 -46.88
C GLN A 271 3.34 17.12 -48.11
N THR A 272 3.32 16.40 -49.22
CA THR A 272 2.49 16.74 -50.38
C THR A 272 1.05 16.86 -49.92
N ALA A 273 0.47 18.05 -50.10
CA ALA A 273 -0.94 18.28 -49.82
C ALA A 273 -1.81 17.24 -50.56
N PRO A 274 -2.83 16.64 -49.93
CA PRO A 274 -3.77 15.79 -50.62
C PRO A 274 -4.47 16.61 -51.72
N GLN A 275 -4.31 16.20 -52.97
CA GLN A 275 -5.04 16.79 -54.09
C GLN A 275 -6.53 16.57 -53.88
N TYR A 276 -7.26 17.65 -53.64
CA TYR A 276 -8.71 17.68 -53.70
C TYR A 276 -9.14 17.41 -55.16
N ARG A 277 -9.69 16.23 -55.42
CA ARG A 277 -10.46 15.97 -56.65
C ARG A 277 -11.88 16.52 -56.45
N PRO A 278 -12.33 17.51 -57.23
CA PRO A 278 -13.75 17.86 -57.24
C PRO A 278 -14.55 16.72 -57.85
N LEU A 279 -15.65 16.35 -57.18
CA LEU A 279 -16.66 15.45 -57.71
C LEU A 279 -17.55 16.25 -58.68
N ASN A 280 -17.62 15.79 -59.93
CA ASN A 280 -18.72 16.08 -60.87
C ASN A 280 -19.68 14.89 -60.85
#